data_AF-A0A917Z4N8-F1
#
_entry.id   AF-A0A917Z4N8-F1
#
_cell.length_a   1.000
_cell.length_b   1.000
_cell.length_c   1.000
_cell.angle_alpha   90.00
_cell.angle_beta   90.00
_cell.angle_gamma   90.00
#
_symmetry.space_group_name_H-M   'P 1'
#
loop_
_entity.id
_entity.type
_entity.pdbx_description
1 polymer ?
#
loop_
_entity_poly.entity_id
_entity_poly.type
_entity_poly.pdbx_seq_one_letter_code
_entity_poly.pdbx_strand_id
1 'polypeptide(L)'
;MYGSAQVKGKAATVCDVADDLRGADKEWRRALASPEDEFGLRGPADAVIAVREAWAKEFEVYHEALEHWCLAARAAAENFTSVDDYIAKKPPTGRI
;
A
#
# COMPACT_ATOMS: atom_id res chain seq x y z
N MET A 1 -17.08 -21.78 -16.94
CA MET A 1 -17.08 -20.70 -15.93
C MET A 1 -15.72 -20.66 -15.19
N TYR A 2 -14.61 -20.58 -15.94
CA TYR A 2 -13.24 -20.67 -15.39
C TYR A 2 -12.57 -19.29 -15.20
N GLY A 3 -13.04 -18.26 -15.91
CA GLY A 3 -12.48 -16.91 -15.83
C GLY A 3 -12.72 -16.22 -14.48
N SER A 4 -13.85 -16.46 -13.81
CA SER A 4 -14.16 -15.80 -12.54
C SER A 4 -13.30 -16.30 -11.37
N ALA A 5 -12.95 -17.59 -11.34
CA ALA A 5 -12.05 -18.15 -10.33
C ALA A 5 -10.61 -17.65 -10.52
N GLN A 6 -10.14 -17.56 -11.76
CA GLN A 6 -8.81 -17.04 -12.07
C GLN A 6 -8.69 -15.54 -11.76
N VAL A 7 -9.72 -14.76 -12.06
CA VAL A 7 -9.77 -13.32 -11.72
C VAL A 7 -9.80 -13.13 -10.20
N LYS A 8 -10.57 -13.94 -9.47
CA LYS A 8 -10.58 -13.95 -7.99
C LYS A 8 -9.20 -14.28 -7.40
N GLY A 9 -8.52 -15.29 -7.93
CA GLY A 9 -7.16 -15.66 -7.47
C GLY A 9 -6.14 -14.54 -7.70
N LYS A 10 -6.15 -13.92 -8.89
CA LYS A 10 -5.27 -12.77 -9.18
C LYS A 10 -5.60 -11.56 -8.31
N ALA A 11 -6.88 -11.30 -8.05
CA ALA A 11 -7.32 -10.23 -7.16
C ALA A 11 -6.81 -10.44 -5.73
N ALA A 12 -6.87 -11.67 -5.22
CA ALA A 12 -6.31 -12.01 -3.91
C ALA A 12 -4.81 -11.70 -3.85
N THR A 13 -4.02 -12.17 -4.83
CA THR A 13 -2.58 -11.91 -4.87
C THR A 13 -2.22 -10.42 -4.89
N VAL A 14 -2.94 -9.60 -5.66
CA VAL A 14 -2.70 -8.13 -5.69
C VAL A 14 -3.00 -7.51 -4.34
N CYS A 15 -4.05 -7.95 -3.66
CA CYS A 15 -4.38 -7.49 -2.31
C CYS A 15 -3.35 -7.94 -1.26
N ASP A 16 -2.87 -9.18 -1.33
CA ASP A 16 -1.82 -9.68 -0.42
C ASP A 16 -0.54 -8.84 -0.56
N VAL A 17 -0.12 -8.53 -1.80
CA VAL A 17 1.03 -7.65 -2.05
C VAL A 17 0.80 -6.23 -1.53
N ALA A 18 -0.41 -5.68 -1.66
CA ALA A 18 -0.75 -4.38 -1.10
C ALA A 18 -0.69 -4.37 0.44
N ASP A 19 -1.15 -5.46 1.06
CA ASP A 19 -1.12 -5.62 2.51
C ASP A 19 0.31 -5.79 3.05
N ASP A 20 1.15 -6.58 2.37
CA ASP A 20 2.57 -6.77 2.68
C ASP A 20 3.34 -5.45 2.60
N LEU A 21 3.12 -4.66 1.53
CA LEU A 21 3.76 -3.35 1.38
C LEU A 21 3.29 -2.35 2.43
N ARG A 22 2.02 -2.39 2.84
CA ARG A 22 1.52 -1.56 3.96
C ARG A 22 2.18 -1.97 5.28
N GLY A 23 2.43 -3.26 5.49
CA GLY A 23 3.17 -3.78 6.63
C GLY A 23 4.60 -3.27 6.64
N ALA A 24 5.31 -3.41 5.51
CA ALA A 24 6.67 -2.95 5.33
C ALA A 24 6.82 -1.43 5.53
N ASP A 25 5.91 -0.60 5.00
CA ASP A 25 5.94 0.85 5.23
C ASP A 25 5.79 1.20 6.72
N LYS A 26 4.90 0.52 7.45
CA LYS A 26 4.76 0.74 8.90
C LYS A 26 6.01 0.39 9.67
N GLU A 27 6.66 -0.73 9.33
CA GLU A 27 7.92 -1.16 9.96
C GLU A 27 9.05 -0.19 9.62
N TRP A 28 9.16 0.21 8.35
CA TRP A 28 10.12 1.18 7.88
C TRP A 28 9.97 2.54 8.57
N ARG A 29 8.74 3.06 8.66
CA ARG A 29 8.45 4.32 9.38
C ARG A 29 8.82 4.24 10.85
N ARG A 30 8.67 3.07 11.49
CA ARG A 30 9.06 2.84 12.89
C ARG A 30 10.57 2.80 13.04
N ALA A 31 11.29 2.07 12.20
CA ALA A 31 12.75 2.05 12.21
C ALA A 31 13.33 3.46 12.05
N LEU A 32 12.76 4.24 11.13
CA LEU A 32 13.17 5.61 10.86
C LEU A 32 12.67 6.65 11.87
N ALA A 33 11.94 6.28 12.92
CA ALA A 33 11.50 7.21 13.95
C ALA A 33 12.61 7.55 14.97
N SER A 34 13.67 6.75 15.03
CA SER A 34 14.85 7.00 15.89
C SER A 34 16.18 6.72 15.16
N PRO A 35 16.47 7.43 14.05
CA PRO A 35 17.65 7.16 13.21
C PRO A 35 18.96 7.60 13.87
N GLU A 36 18.91 8.53 14.83
CA GLU A 36 20.08 9.02 15.56
C GLU A 36 20.74 7.91 16.39
N ASP A 37 19.93 7.02 16.97
CA ASP A 37 20.38 5.88 17.78
C ASP A 37 20.85 4.69 16.92
N GLU A 38 20.16 4.41 15.81
CA GLU A 38 20.51 3.29 14.91
C GLU A 38 21.80 3.56 14.12
N PHE A 39 22.03 4.81 13.72
CA PHE A 39 23.20 5.19 12.92
C PHE A 39 24.28 5.95 13.71
N GLY A 40 24.09 6.15 15.03
CA GLY A 40 25.06 6.81 15.91
C GLY A 40 25.40 8.25 15.50
N LEU A 41 24.46 8.96 14.87
CA LEU A 41 24.70 10.26 14.24
C LEU A 41 24.62 11.39 15.27
N ARG A 42 25.69 12.18 15.41
CA ARG A 42 25.69 13.50 16.07
C ARG A 42 25.97 14.56 15.01
N GLY A 43 24.89 15.06 14.36
CA GLY A 43 24.93 15.72 13.04
C GLY A 43 25.37 14.74 11.93
N PRO A 44 25.29 15.00 10.60
CA PRO A 44 24.52 15.95 9.79
C PRO A 44 23.12 15.39 9.44
N ALA A 45 22.12 15.76 10.25
CA ALA A 45 20.79 15.14 10.23
C ALA A 45 19.97 15.44 8.95
N ASP A 46 20.18 16.60 8.32
CA ASP A 46 19.29 17.08 7.26
C ASP A 46 19.31 16.25 5.97
N ALA A 47 20.48 15.72 5.58
CA ALA A 47 20.58 14.89 4.37
C ALA A 47 19.91 13.52 4.56
N VAL A 48 20.02 12.93 5.76
CA VAL A 48 19.35 11.67 6.11
C VAL A 48 17.85 11.89 6.19
N ILE A 49 17.41 13.00 6.78
CA ILE A 49 15.99 13.41 6.82
C ILE A 49 15.45 13.60 5.41
N ALA A 50 16.17 14.30 4.52
CA ALA A 50 15.73 14.55 3.15
C ALA A 50 15.59 13.26 2.32
N VAL A 51 16.56 12.33 2.43
CA VAL A 51 16.49 11.02 1.77
C VAL A 51 15.30 10.21 2.31
N ARG A 52 15.08 10.23 3.63
CA ARG A 52 13.91 9.60 4.25
C ARG A 52 12.60 10.16 3.73
N GLU A 53 12.46 11.47 3.67
CA GLU A 53 11.22 12.10 3.20
C GLU A 53 10.97 11.82 1.71
N ALA A 54 12.03 11.82 0.89
CA ALA A 54 11.93 11.44 -0.51
C ALA A 54 11.45 9.99 -0.66
N TRP A 55 12.07 9.05 0.08
CA TRP A 55 11.66 7.65 0.07
C TRP A 55 10.23 7.46 0.60
N ALA A 56 9.86 8.12 1.70
CA ALA A 56 8.51 8.02 2.25
C ALA A 56 7.43 8.47 1.24
N LYS A 57 7.71 9.51 0.45
CA LYS A 57 6.82 9.97 -0.62
C LYS A 57 6.74 8.98 -1.77
N GLU A 58 7.85 8.38 -2.18
CA GLU A 58 7.85 7.36 -3.23
C GLU A 58 7.05 6.12 -2.80
N PHE A 59 7.23 5.64 -1.56
CA PHE A 59 6.47 4.52 -1.02
C PHE A 59 4.97 4.81 -0.91
N GLU A 60 4.58 6.05 -0.60
CA GLU A 60 3.16 6.45 -0.57
C GLU A 60 2.50 6.28 -1.95
N VAL A 61 3.18 6.66 -3.04
CA VAL A 61 2.66 6.48 -4.40
C VAL A 61 2.46 5.00 -4.75
N TYR A 62 3.43 4.14 -4.40
CA TYR A 62 3.30 2.70 -4.65
C TYR A 62 2.18 2.08 -3.81
N HIS A 63 2.02 2.54 -2.57
CA HIS A 63 1.00 2.06 -1.67
C HIS A 63 -0.40 2.40 -2.20
N GLU A 64 -0.65 3.66 -2.57
CA GLU A 64 -1.92 4.10 -3.18
C GLU A 64 -2.24 3.34 -4.47
N ALA A 65 -1.25 3.15 -5.34
CA ALA A 65 -1.45 2.43 -6.60
C ALA A 65 -1.88 0.98 -6.37
N LEU A 66 -1.29 0.30 -5.39
CA LEU A 66 -1.61 -1.09 -5.08
C LEU A 66 -2.93 -1.24 -4.34
N GLU A 67 -3.27 -0.31 -3.45
CA GLU A 67 -4.58 -0.28 -2.79
C GLU A 67 -5.71 -0.09 -3.81
N HIS A 68 -5.56 0.89 -4.73
CA HIS A 68 -6.48 1.08 -5.84
C HIS A 68 -6.58 -0.16 -6.73
N TRP A 69 -5.47 -0.84 -6.99
CA TRP A 69 -5.49 -2.04 -7.83
C TRP A 69 -6.16 -3.23 -7.13
N CYS A 70 -5.95 -3.40 -5.82
CA CYS A 70 -6.67 -4.37 -5.01
C CYS A 70 -8.19 -4.12 -5.02
N LEU A 71 -8.62 -2.85 -4.87
CA LEU A 71 -10.03 -2.48 -4.95
C LEU A 71 -10.64 -2.76 -6.32
N ALA A 72 -9.95 -2.39 -7.40
CA ALA A 72 -10.39 -2.68 -8.75
C ALA A 72 -10.50 -4.19 -9.01
N ALA A 73 -9.55 -4.97 -8.50
CA ALA A 73 -9.57 -6.42 -8.66
C ALA A 73 -10.70 -7.07 -7.84
N ARG A 74 -11.01 -6.57 -6.64
CA ARG A 74 -12.18 -7.00 -5.85
C ARG A 74 -13.50 -6.66 -6.53
N ALA A 75 -13.64 -5.42 -7.04
CA ALA A 75 -14.80 -4.99 -7.79
C ALA A 75 -15.05 -5.91 -9.01
N ALA A 76 -14.00 -6.15 -9.81
CA ALA A 76 -14.08 -7.04 -10.97
C ALA A 76 -14.41 -8.50 -10.59
N ALA A 77 -13.82 -9.02 -9.51
CA ALA A 77 -14.08 -10.37 -9.00
C ALA A 77 -15.54 -10.58 -8.55
N GLU A 78 -16.22 -9.50 -8.15
CA GLU A 78 -17.64 -9.48 -7.80
C GLU A 78 -18.56 -9.04 -8.95
N ASN A 79 -18.01 -8.84 -10.15
CA ASN A 79 -18.71 -8.39 -11.37
C ASN A 79 -19.26 -6.96 -11.30
N PHE A 80 -18.64 -6.08 -10.50
CA PHE A 80 -18.90 -4.65 -10.59
C PHE A 80 -18.17 -4.06 -11.81
N THR A 81 -18.80 -3.11 -12.47
CA THR A 81 -18.25 -2.41 -13.64
C THR A 81 -17.48 -1.14 -13.29
N SER A 82 -17.64 -0.65 -12.05
CA SER A 82 -16.86 0.47 -11.53
C SER A 82 -16.43 0.21 -10.09
N VAL A 83 -15.30 0.79 -9.70
CA VAL A 83 -14.81 0.77 -8.32
C VAL A 83 -15.72 1.61 -7.43
N ASP A 84 -16.26 2.72 -7.95
CA ASP A 84 -17.14 3.62 -7.21
C ASP A 84 -18.44 2.92 -6.79
N ASP A 85 -19.06 2.12 -7.68
CA ASP A 85 -20.26 1.33 -7.35
C ASP A 85 -19.96 0.26 -6.29
N TYR A 86 -18.77 -0.33 -6.37
CA TYR A 86 -18.30 -1.30 -5.38
C TYR A 86 -18.10 -0.64 -4.02
N ILE A 87 -17.43 0.52 -3.96
CA ILE A 87 -17.21 1.29 -2.72
C ILE A 87 -18.54 1.78 -2.13
N ALA A 88 -19.45 2.29 -2.95
CA ALA A 88 -20.76 2.75 -2.50
C ALA A 88 -21.56 1.62 -1.83
N LYS A 89 -21.39 0.38 -2.30
CA LYS A 89 -22.04 -0.81 -1.74
C LYS A 89 -21.28 -1.47 -0.59
N LYS A 90 -19.95 -1.34 -0.58
CA LYS A 90 -19.03 -1.90 0.41
C LYS A 90 -17.92 -0.89 0.74
N PRO A 91 -18.23 0.13 1.57
CA PRO A 91 -17.23 1.15 1.89
C PRO A 91 -16.04 0.51 2.63
N PRO A 92 -14.80 0.86 2.27
CA PRO A 92 -13.62 0.34 2.95
C PRO A 92 -13.62 0.81 4.42
N THR A 93 -13.26 -0.08 5.33
CA THR A 93 -13.17 0.21 6.78
C THR A 93 -11.84 0.86 7.18
N GLY A 94 -11.12 1.49 6.24
CA GLY A 94 -9.77 2.04 6.40
C GLY A 94 -9.34 2.90 5.21
N ARG A 95 -8.04 3.17 5.06
CA ARG A 95 -7.49 3.86 3.87
C ARG A 95 -7.79 3.01 2.61
N ILE A 96 -8.00 3.70 1.49
CA ILE A 96 -8.59 3.20 0.22
C ILE A 96 -7.58 2.35 -0.53
#